data_AF-A0ABD4E074-F1
#
_entry.id   AF-A0ABD4E074-F1
#
_cell.length_a   1.000
_cell.length_b   1.000
_cell.length_c   1.000
_cell.angle_alpha   90.00
_cell.angle_beta   90.00
_cell.angle_gamma   90.00
#
_symmetry.space_group_name_H-M   'P 1'
#
loop_
_entity.id
_entity.type
_entity.pdbx_description
1 polymer ?
#
loop_
_entity_poly.entity_id
_entity_poly.type
_entity_poly.pdbx_seq_one_letter_code
_entity_poly.pdbx_strand_id
1 'polypeptide(L)'
;MILTTYTIATPAGVFQANWDEDEEIPVSYTGDEEAIAFFRAHLELATPSGADGALVRFDALEPDDFDFFQADGITVLDPLPDPLDDQPNADDDTDTPDMQMQTIYDSASDADTFTLIGEGAQLLASLDENSDSFFADLGRLREIVLALGGAAPAVEPSHSEQYESYRRAIEEAQTAGTLASMPGLLEQIRVDARLNDGEAEELLALAADEESAPVIEPPAAVASTTSPLSDEIMQKYIAIAADSIEKLRRIDVYRVLDALPADNPDGMTRAMLATWIATKRPDLAKEVTDVMAEEWPGDAWAAPAAEPAVTVTDPLPEGVTVVPPIAPAENGNRAADLDFLKSVTAQTIDMMADGVAERIETTLGAYPGDTEIEATVREAVASYTDHMTKAIGA
;
A
#
# COMPACT_ATOMS: atom_id res chain seq x y z
N MET A 1 -7.45 37.80 18.61
CA MET A 1 -6.62 37.05 17.67
C MET A 1 -5.96 35.98 18.51
N ILE A 2 -6.63 34.86 18.60
CA ILE A 2 -6.08 33.64 19.19
C ILE A 2 -5.41 32.97 17.99
N LEU A 3 -4.08 32.88 18.04
CA LEU A 3 -3.30 32.20 17.03
C LEU A 3 -3.04 30.80 17.55
N THR A 4 -3.60 29.80 16.89
CA THR A 4 -3.40 28.40 17.25
C THR A 4 -2.27 27.84 16.42
N THR A 5 -1.21 27.35 17.08
CA THR A 5 -0.04 26.76 16.41
C THR A 5 -0.08 25.25 16.51
N TYR A 6 -0.21 24.59 15.37
CA TYR A 6 -0.13 23.14 15.22
C TYR A 6 1.29 22.74 14.82
N THR A 7 1.83 21.67 15.42
CA THR A 7 3.12 21.09 14.99
C THR A 7 2.86 19.89 14.11
N ILE A 8 3.36 19.92 12.88
CA ILE A 8 3.13 18.89 11.86
C ILE A 8 4.45 18.21 11.55
N ALA A 9 4.48 16.89 11.72
CA ALA A 9 5.61 16.03 11.35
C ALA A 9 5.28 15.25 10.07
N THR A 10 6.22 15.24 9.13
CA THR A 10 6.14 14.53 7.85
C THR A 10 7.40 13.67 7.67
N PRO A 11 7.44 12.73 6.70
CA PRO A 11 8.67 12.00 6.37
C PRO A 11 9.82 12.92 5.94
N ALA A 12 9.52 14.12 5.43
CA ALA A 12 10.50 15.10 4.99
C ALA A 12 10.95 16.08 6.09
N GLY A 13 10.38 16.02 7.30
CA GLY A 13 10.75 16.91 8.41
C GLY A 13 9.55 17.44 9.21
N VAL A 14 9.80 18.45 10.04
CA VAL A 14 8.79 19.03 10.95
C VAL A 14 8.62 20.52 10.69
N PHE A 15 7.38 20.99 10.70
CA PHE A 15 7.04 22.40 10.59
C PHE A 15 5.84 22.76 11.47
N GLN A 16 5.55 24.05 11.57
CA GLN A 16 4.41 24.59 12.32
C GLN A 16 3.42 25.25 11.37
N ALA A 17 2.14 24.97 11.56
CA ALA A 17 1.03 25.66 10.91
C ALA A 17 0.37 26.59 11.93
N ASN A 18 0.33 27.87 11.61
CA ASN A 18 -0.28 28.89 12.46
C ASN A 18 -1.61 29.29 11.84
N TRP A 19 -2.69 28.90 12.51
CA TRP A 19 -4.07 29.14 12.14
C TRP A 19 -4.64 30.29 12.98
N ASP A 20 -5.39 31.18 12.34
CA ASP A 20 -6.11 32.28 13.00
C ASP A 20 -7.61 32.00 12.88
N GLU A 21 -8.38 32.36 13.91
CA GLU A 21 -9.85 32.21 13.91
C GLU A 21 -10.53 33.07 12.83
N ASP A 22 -9.84 34.08 12.30
CA ASP A 22 -10.32 34.86 11.17
C ASP A 22 -10.08 34.15 9.84
N GLU A 23 -11.16 33.59 9.26
CA GLU A 23 -11.16 32.90 7.96
C GLU A 23 -10.61 33.76 6.79
N GLU A 24 -10.54 35.09 6.92
CA GLU A 24 -9.93 35.95 5.90
C GLU A 24 -8.39 35.91 5.91
N ILE A 25 -7.79 35.35 6.96
CA ILE A 25 -6.34 35.26 7.13
C ILE A 25 -5.89 33.85 6.74
N PRO A 26 -5.09 33.68 5.66
CA PRO A 26 -4.61 32.37 5.25
C PRO A 26 -3.66 31.78 6.28
N VAL A 27 -3.67 30.44 6.39
CA VAL A 27 -2.78 29.71 7.29
C VAL A 27 -1.31 30.01 6.93
N SER A 28 -0.51 30.31 7.96
CA SER A 28 0.90 30.64 7.78
C SER A 28 1.80 29.54 8.31
N TYR A 29 2.82 29.17 7.53
CA TYR A 29 3.69 28.05 7.81
C TYR A 29 5.11 28.51 8.18
N THR A 30 5.69 27.90 9.20
CA THR A 30 7.05 28.19 9.66
C THR A 30 7.77 26.90 10.01
N GLY A 31 9.01 26.71 9.53
CA GLY A 31 9.78 25.50 9.82
C GLY A 31 10.58 25.04 8.61
N ASP A 32 10.71 23.72 8.46
CA ASP A 32 11.43 23.09 7.37
C ASP A 32 10.69 23.27 6.02
N GLU A 33 11.37 23.84 5.02
CA GLU A 33 10.80 24.10 3.70
C GLU A 33 10.49 22.80 2.93
N GLU A 34 11.30 21.74 3.10
CA GLU A 34 11.07 20.45 2.44
C GLU A 34 9.83 19.76 3.01
N ALA A 35 9.65 19.82 4.33
CA ALA A 35 8.46 19.30 5.00
C ALA A 35 7.17 20.05 4.56
N ILE A 36 7.24 21.38 4.44
CA ILE A 36 6.12 22.20 3.97
C ILE A 36 5.79 21.88 2.50
N ALA A 37 6.81 21.73 1.65
CA ALA A 37 6.63 21.38 0.23
C ALA A 37 6.03 19.97 0.06
N PHE A 38 6.52 19.00 0.84
CA PHE A 38 5.96 17.65 0.88
C PHE A 38 4.48 17.68 1.28
N PHE A 39 4.14 18.36 2.36
CA PHE A 39 2.76 18.48 2.84
C PHE A 39 1.84 19.11 1.81
N ARG A 40 2.30 20.16 1.11
CA ARG A 40 1.54 20.77 0.00
C ARG A 40 1.30 19.78 -1.14
N ALA A 41 2.34 19.11 -1.61
CA ALA A 41 2.23 18.14 -2.70
C ALA A 41 1.30 16.98 -2.31
N HIS A 42 1.34 16.56 -1.03
CA HIS A 42 0.45 15.55 -0.49
C HIS A 42 -1.01 16.00 -0.54
N LEU A 43 -1.33 17.23 -0.11
CA LEU A 43 -2.69 17.80 -0.22
C LEU A 43 -3.19 17.97 -1.67
N GLU A 44 -2.29 18.18 -2.62
CA GLU A 44 -2.65 18.28 -4.04
C GLU A 44 -2.89 16.90 -4.69
N LEU A 45 -2.23 15.86 -4.18
CA LEU A 45 -2.26 14.51 -4.74
C LEU A 45 -3.31 13.61 -4.08
N ALA A 46 -3.27 13.52 -2.76
CA ALA A 46 -4.39 13.00 -2.00
C ALA A 46 -5.54 13.95 -2.28
N THR A 47 -6.73 13.45 -2.56
CA THR A 47 -7.93 14.28 -2.66
C THR A 47 -8.67 14.16 -1.33
N PRO A 48 -8.10 14.60 -0.18
CA PRO A 48 -8.79 14.47 1.08
C PRO A 48 -10.04 15.34 0.98
N SER A 49 -11.17 14.67 1.16
CA SER A 49 -12.42 15.35 1.41
C SER A 49 -12.40 15.68 2.90
N GLY A 50 -12.37 16.97 3.26
CA GLY A 50 -12.45 17.41 4.65
C GLY A 50 -13.75 16.97 5.31
N ALA A 51 -13.99 17.40 6.55
CA ALA A 51 -15.13 16.93 7.37
C ALA A 51 -16.50 17.03 6.66
N ASP A 52 -16.67 18.01 5.76
CA ASP A 52 -17.91 18.22 4.98
C ASP A 52 -17.85 17.75 3.50
N GLY A 53 -16.82 16.99 3.14
CA GLY A 53 -16.62 16.56 1.75
C GLY A 53 -16.03 17.64 0.84
N ALA A 54 -15.66 18.80 1.40
CA ALA A 54 -14.98 19.87 0.68
C ALA A 54 -13.51 19.50 0.41
N LEU A 55 -12.96 19.97 -0.70
CA LEU A 55 -11.53 19.78 -1.00
C LEU A 55 -10.71 20.61 0.00
N VAL A 56 -9.90 19.93 0.82
CA VAL A 56 -8.99 20.61 1.74
C VAL A 56 -7.95 21.37 0.93
N ARG A 57 -7.75 22.65 1.24
CA ARG A 57 -6.79 23.51 0.54
C ARG A 57 -5.66 23.88 1.47
N PHE A 58 -4.44 23.88 0.93
CA PHE A 58 -3.23 24.25 1.66
C PHE A 58 -3.31 25.67 2.26
N ASP A 59 -4.06 26.60 1.69
CA ASP A 59 -4.17 27.98 2.19
C ASP A 59 -5.39 28.22 3.11
N ALA A 60 -6.28 27.23 3.24
CA ALA A 60 -7.53 27.32 3.97
C ALA A 60 -7.80 26.04 4.79
N LEU A 61 -6.78 25.58 5.53
CA LEU A 61 -6.91 24.47 6.46
C LEU A 61 -7.68 24.90 7.70
N GLU A 62 -8.68 24.11 8.09
CA GLU A 62 -9.37 24.25 9.35
C GLU A 62 -8.81 23.28 10.41
N PRO A 63 -8.96 23.56 11.71
CA PRO A 63 -8.57 22.66 12.79
C PRO A 63 -9.06 21.22 12.61
N ASP A 64 -10.32 21.05 12.18
CA ASP A 64 -10.94 19.74 11.99
C ASP A 64 -10.37 18.97 10.78
N ASP A 65 -9.70 19.66 9.85
CA ASP A 65 -9.03 19.00 8.72
C ASP A 65 -7.77 18.25 9.17
N PHE A 66 -7.16 18.63 10.30
CA PHE A 66 -5.88 18.04 10.73
C PHE A 66 -5.98 16.58 11.17
N ASP A 67 -7.15 16.14 11.63
CA ASP A 67 -7.38 14.77 12.07
C ASP A 67 -7.29 13.75 10.92
N PHE A 68 -7.53 14.19 9.68
CA PHE A 68 -7.49 13.32 8.50
C PHE A 68 -6.07 12.88 8.11
N PHE A 69 -5.04 13.63 8.52
CA PHE A 69 -3.66 13.38 8.04
C PHE A 69 -2.94 12.26 8.79
N GLN A 70 -3.45 11.81 9.94
CA GLN A 70 -2.76 10.84 10.80
C GLN A 70 -2.52 9.47 10.11
N ALA A 71 -3.30 9.11 9.09
CA ALA A 71 -3.20 7.82 8.43
C ALA A 71 -2.06 7.72 7.40
N ASP A 72 -1.59 8.84 6.84
CA ASP A 72 -0.69 8.86 5.67
C ASP A 72 0.77 9.19 6.01
N GLY A 73 1.19 8.87 7.24
CA GLY A 73 2.56 9.15 7.72
C GLY A 73 2.82 10.63 8.01
N ILE A 74 1.77 11.45 8.04
CA ILE A 74 1.80 12.82 8.55
C ILE A 74 1.21 12.78 9.97
N THR A 75 1.93 13.29 10.96
CA THR A 75 1.44 13.35 12.34
C THR A 75 1.22 14.80 12.72
N VAL A 76 -0.01 15.14 13.09
CA VAL A 76 -0.33 16.44 13.69
C VAL A 76 -0.33 16.29 15.20
N LEU A 77 0.47 17.10 15.87
CA LEU A 77 0.48 17.19 17.32
C LEU A 77 -0.45 18.32 17.74
N ASP A 78 -1.40 17.98 18.62
CA ASP A 78 -2.33 18.95 19.19
C ASP A 78 -1.56 20.12 19.84
N PRO A 79 -2.08 21.35 19.71
CA PRO A 79 -1.54 22.48 20.44
C PRO A 79 -1.56 22.13 21.93
N LEU A 80 -0.42 22.31 22.60
CA LEU A 80 -0.36 22.16 24.05
C LEU A 80 -1.45 23.05 24.66
N PRO A 81 -2.35 22.51 25.50
CA PRO A 81 -3.41 23.30 26.12
C PRO A 81 -2.75 24.49 26.83
N ASP A 82 -3.26 25.69 26.58
CA ASP A 82 -2.74 26.88 27.26
C ASP A 82 -2.94 26.65 28.76
N PRO A 83 -1.86 26.60 29.57
CA PRO A 83 -1.97 26.38 31.01
C PRO A 83 -2.79 27.47 31.73
N LEU A 84 -3.18 28.55 31.04
CA LEU A 84 -4.03 29.61 31.55
C LEU A 84 -5.54 29.40 31.33
N ASP A 85 -5.97 28.55 30.37
CA ASP A 85 -7.40 28.35 30.08
C ASP A 85 -8.09 27.41 31.08
N ASP A 86 -7.32 26.55 31.74
CA ASP A 86 -7.80 25.62 32.78
C ASP A 86 -7.80 26.21 34.19
N GLN A 87 -7.68 27.55 34.34
CA GLN A 87 -7.98 28.17 35.62
C GLN A 87 -9.49 28.09 35.84
N PRO A 88 -9.99 27.27 36.79
CA PRO A 88 -11.41 27.26 37.09
C PRO A 88 -11.79 28.70 37.46
N ASN A 89 -12.67 29.31 36.67
CA ASN A 89 -13.24 30.61 36.97
C ASN A 89 -13.79 30.56 38.39
N ALA A 90 -13.07 31.16 39.33
CA ALA A 90 -13.32 31.06 40.77
C ALA A 90 -14.53 31.90 41.23
N ASP A 91 -15.44 32.24 40.33
CA ASP A 91 -16.50 33.23 40.52
C ASP A 91 -17.92 32.66 40.29
N ASP A 92 -18.18 31.38 40.57
CA ASP A 92 -19.55 30.87 40.68
C ASP A 92 -19.86 30.33 42.09
N ASP A 93 -20.33 31.25 42.93
CA ASP A 93 -21.02 31.04 44.20
C ASP A 93 -22.34 30.27 43.97
N THR A 94 -22.28 28.97 43.71
CA THR A 94 -23.45 28.09 43.86
C THR A 94 -23.18 26.94 44.82
N ASP A 95 -23.69 27.15 46.04
CA ASP A 95 -23.97 26.16 47.10
C ASP A 95 -24.49 24.83 46.51
N THR A 96 -23.57 23.92 46.19
CA THR A 96 -23.87 22.51 45.94
C THR A 96 -23.18 21.67 47.00
N PRO A 97 -23.93 20.89 47.79
CA PRO A 97 -23.36 20.12 48.89
C PRO A 97 -22.55 18.94 48.34
N ASP A 98 -21.24 19.09 48.41
CA ASP A 98 -20.27 18.11 48.91
C ASP A 98 -20.62 16.64 48.61
N MET A 99 -20.70 16.27 47.33
CA MET A 99 -20.47 14.90 46.92
C MET A 99 -18.97 14.73 46.72
N GLN A 100 -18.33 14.23 47.77
CA GLN A 100 -16.97 13.71 47.76
C GLN A 100 -16.87 12.65 46.65
N MET A 101 -16.56 13.08 45.43
CA MET A 101 -16.13 12.21 44.37
C MET A 101 -14.70 11.84 44.72
N GLN A 102 -14.59 10.76 45.49
CA GLN A 102 -13.36 10.07 45.78
C GLN A 102 -12.87 9.50 44.44
N THR A 103 -12.19 10.34 43.65
CA THR A 103 -11.42 9.91 42.49
C THR A 103 -10.37 8.95 43.01
N ILE A 104 -10.68 7.66 42.87
CA ILE A 104 -9.72 6.57 42.95
C ILE A 104 -8.80 6.77 41.74
N TYR A 105 -7.86 7.70 41.85
CA TYR A 105 -6.61 7.63 41.11
C TYR A 105 -5.87 6.46 41.74
N ASP A 106 -6.09 5.28 41.16
CA ASP A 106 -5.25 4.11 41.41
C ASP A 106 -3.90 4.41 40.75
N SER A 107 -3.08 5.18 41.46
CA SER A 107 -1.66 5.35 41.13
C SER A 107 -0.99 4.00 41.37
N ALA A 108 -1.13 3.07 40.42
CA ALA A 108 -0.03 2.16 40.13
C ALA A 108 1.20 3.04 40.02
N SER A 109 2.16 2.82 40.92
CA SER A 109 3.23 3.80 41.15
C SER A 109 3.96 4.04 39.84
N ASP A 110 4.25 5.30 39.48
CA ASP A 110 4.99 5.62 38.25
C ASP A 110 6.28 4.77 38.09
N ALA A 111 6.84 4.31 39.22
CA ALA A 111 7.98 3.40 39.28
C ALA A 111 7.72 2.02 38.62
N ASP A 112 6.52 1.47 38.73
CA ASP A 112 6.14 0.19 38.10
C ASP A 112 6.01 0.35 36.58
N THR A 113 5.45 1.48 36.13
CA THR A 113 5.33 1.84 34.71
C THR A 113 6.71 1.97 34.05
N PHE A 114 7.65 2.71 34.66
CA PHE A 114 9.01 2.84 34.11
C PHE A 114 9.78 1.51 34.12
N THR A 115 9.51 0.64 35.09
CA THR A 115 10.12 -0.70 35.13
C THR A 115 9.61 -1.56 33.96
N LEU A 116 8.29 -1.55 33.69
CA LEU A 116 7.68 -2.24 32.57
C LEU A 116 8.17 -1.73 31.22
N ILE A 117 8.31 -0.40 31.05
CA ILE A 117 8.88 0.21 29.84
C ILE A 117 10.34 -0.26 29.63
N GLY A 118 11.14 -0.26 30.71
CA GLY A 118 12.53 -0.72 30.66
C GLY A 118 12.66 -2.20 30.30
N GLU A 119 11.77 -3.06 30.81
CA GLU A 119 11.71 -4.48 30.47
C GLU A 119 11.33 -4.69 29.00
N GLY A 120 10.32 -3.97 28.50
CA GLY A 120 9.89 -4.04 27.09
C GLY A 120 11.00 -3.64 26.11
N ALA A 121 11.76 -2.58 26.43
CA ALA A 121 12.90 -2.15 25.61
C ALA A 121 14.03 -3.18 25.56
N GLN A 122 14.30 -3.88 26.67
CA GLN A 122 15.31 -4.94 26.71
C GLN A 122 14.89 -6.16 25.88
N LEU A 123 13.61 -6.57 25.97
CA LEU A 123 13.06 -7.66 25.17
C LEU A 123 13.11 -7.36 23.67
N LEU A 124 12.76 -6.14 23.26
CA LEU A 124 12.87 -5.69 21.87
C LEU A 124 14.31 -5.71 21.37
N ALA A 125 15.28 -5.27 22.19
CA ALA A 125 16.68 -5.27 21.81
C ALA A 125 17.30 -6.67 21.72
N SER A 126 16.75 -7.65 22.44
CA SER A 126 17.20 -9.05 22.42
C SER A 126 16.36 -9.96 21.53
N LEU A 127 15.37 -9.42 20.81
CA LEU A 127 14.47 -10.21 19.98
C LEU A 127 15.24 -10.78 18.78
N ASP A 128 15.40 -12.10 18.75
CA ASP A 128 16.03 -12.84 17.65
C ASP A 128 15.08 -13.94 17.20
N GLU A 129 14.69 -13.91 15.93
CA GLU A 129 13.78 -14.88 15.29
C GLU A 129 14.32 -16.32 15.33
N ASN A 130 15.63 -16.49 15.47
CA ASN A 130 16.28 -17.79 15.55
C ASN A 130 16.47 -18.27 17.00
N SER A 131 16.03 -17.49 18.00
CA SER A 131 16.12 -17.88 19.41
C SER A 131 15.00 -18.86 19.77
N ASP A 132 15.34 -19.90 20.53
CA ASP A 132 14.36 -20.81 21.15
C ASP A 132 13.38 -20.08 22.10
N SER A 133 13.71 -18.85 22.55
CA SER A 133 12.88 -18.01 23.41
C SER A 133 11.97 -17.03 22.67
N PHE A 134 12.09 -16.89 21.34
CA PHE A 134 11.44 -15.83 20.57
C PHE A 134 9.94 -15.65 20.88
N PHE A 135 9.18 -16.74 20.85
CA PHE A 135 7.73 -16.69 21.12
C PHE A 135 7.39 -16.40 22.59
N ALA A 136 8.25 -16.79 23.52
CA ALA A 136 8.08 -16.46 24.93
C ALA A 136 8.35 -14.97 25.17
N ASP A 137 9.39 -14.42 24.52
CA ASP A 137 9.75 -13.01 24.59
C ASP A 137 8.66 -12.12 23.97
N LEU A 138 8.07 -12.55 22.83
CA LEU A 138 6.89 -11.89 22.23
C LEU A 138 5.65 -11.95 23.15
N GLY A 139 5.40 -13.10 23.78
CA GLY A 139 4.31 -13.24 24.74
C GLY A 139 4.47 -12.28 25.91
N ARG A 140 5.69 -12.15 26.43
CA ARG A 140 6.01 -11.23 27.51
C ARG A 140 5.90 -9.75 27.09
N LEU A 141 6.35 -9.42 25.88
CA LEU A 141 6.22 -8.07 25.33
C LEU A 141 4.73 -7.66 25.22
N ARG A 142 3.86 -8.58 24.80
CA ARG A 142 2.41 -8.36 24.76
C ARG A 142 1.83 -8.07 26.15
N GLU A 143 2.23 -8.83 27.17
CA GLU A 143 1.79 -8.58 28.55
C GLU A 143 2.20 -7.19 29.05
N ILE A 144 3.42 -6.75 28.73
CA ILE A 144 3.94 -5.43 29.10
C ILE A 144 3.13 -4.32 28.42
N VAL A 145 2.84 -4.45 27.12
CA VAL A 145 2.03 -3.48 26.38
C VAL A 145 0.62 -3.36 26.97
N LEU A 146 -0.01 -4.49 27.31
CA LEU A 146 -1.32 -4.51 27.97
C LEU A 146 -1.28 -3.82 29.35
N ALA A 147 -0.22 -4.06 30.12
CA ALA A 147 -0.03 -3.47 31.44
C ALA A 147 0.20 -1.95 31.38
N LEU A 148 0.78 -1.45 30.27
CA LEU A 148 1.01 -0.01 30.04
C LEU A 148 -0.21 0.72 29.47
N GLY A 149 -1.38 0.07 29.40
CA GLY A 149 -2.59 0.66 28.85
C GLY A 149 -2.67 0.61 27.31
N GLY A 150 -1.77 -0.12 26.66
CA GLY A 150 -1.94 -0.49 25.26
C GLY A 150 -3.19 -1.34 25.12
N ALA A 151 -4.14 -0.89 24.31
CA ALA A 151 -5.31 -1.70 23.97
C ALA A 151 -4.83 -3.06 23.44
N ALA A 152 -5.38 -4.15 23.97
CA ALA A 152 -5.15 -5.46 23.38
C ALA A 152 -5.46 -5.38 21.88
N PRO A 153 -4.63 -5.95 20.98
CA PRO A 153 -5.14 -6.24 19.64
C PRO A 153 -6.42 -7.04 19.86
N ALA A 154 -7.51 -6.55 19.26
CA ALA A 154 -8.84 -7.10 19.45
C ALA A 154 -8.76 -8.62 19.41
N VAL A 155 -9.22 -9.26 20.49
CA VAL A 155 -9.54 -10.69 20.46
C VAL A 155 -10.40 -10.90 19.23
N GLU A 156 -10.03 -11.89 18.40
CA GLU A 156 -10.66 -12.14 17.09
C GLU A 156 -12.17 -11.88 17.11
N PRO A 157 -12.71 -11.24 16.07
CA PRO A 157 -14.12 -10.92 16.04
C PRO A 157 -14.89 -12.22 16.23
N SER A 158 -15.70 -12.28 17.28
CA SER A 158 -16.70 -13.33 17.41
C SER A 158 -17.51 -13.32 16.12
N HIS A 159 -17.47 -14.42 15.37
CA HIS A 159 -18.16 -14.48 14.09
C HIS A 159 -19.62 -14.08 14.24
N SER A 160 -20.15 -13.39 13.23
CA SER A 160 -21.54 -12.97 13.20
C SER A 160 -22.48 -14.19 13.31
N GLU A 161 -23.67 -14.01 13.90
CA GLU A 161 -24.70 -15.08 13.91
C GLU A 161 -25.04 -15.55 12.48
N GLN A 162 -24.86 -14.65 11.50
CA GLN A 162 -25.07 -14.92 10.08
C GLN A 162 -23.97 -15.84 9.52
N TYR A 163 -22.70 -15.63 9.88
CA TYR A 163 -21.61 -16.54 9.55
C TYR A 163 -21.88 -17.96 10.09
N GLU A 164 -22.25 -18.08 11.36
CA GLU A 164 -22.52 -19.38 11.99
C GLU A 164 -23.71 -20.11 11.33
N SER A 165 -24.70 -19.34 10.86
CA SER A 165 -25.82 -19.89 10.09
C SER A 165 -25.37 -20.44 8.73
N TYR A 166 -24.50 -19.72 8.01
CA TYR A 166 -24.00 -20.17 6.71
C TYR A 166 -23.04 -21.35 6.83
N ARG A 167 -22.15 -21.31 7.82
CA ARG A 167 -21.24 -22.41 8.13
C ARG A 167 -22.00 -23.71 8.33
N ARG A 168 -23.05 -23.69 9.17
CA ARG A 168 -23.90 -24.87 9.40
C ARG A 168 -24.58 -25.36 8.12
N ALA A 169 -25.06 -24.45 7.27
CA ALA A 169 -25.70 -24.80 6.00
C ALA A 169 -24.71 -25.43 5.01
N ILE A 170 -23.47 -24.94 4.96
CA ILE A 170 -22.39 -25.52 4.16
C ILE A 170 -22.05 -26.92 4.68
N GLU A 171 -21.81 -27.09 5.98
CA GLU A 171 -21.48 -28.38 6.61
C GLU A 171 -22.60 -29.41 6.41
N GLU A 172 -23.87 -29.01 6.52
CA GLU A 172 -25.02 -29.89 6.25
C GLU A 172 -25.11 -30.28 4.77
N ALA A 173 -24.90 -29.33 3.85
CA ALA A 173 -24.91 -29.58 2.42
C ALA A 173 -23.75 -30.47 1.97
N GLN A 174 -22.57 -30.31 2.57
CA GLN A 174 -21.40 -31.19 2.38
C GLN A 174 -21.69 -32.61 2.88
N THR A 175 -22.22 -32.72 4.10
CA THR A 175 -22.61 -34.03 4.68
C THR A 175 -23.65 -34.75 3.82
N ALA A 176 -24.57 -33.99 3.20
CA ALA A 176 -25.57 -34.52 2.28
C ALA A 176 -25.06 -34.76 0.84
N GLY A 177 -23.85 -34.31 0.49
CA GLY A 177 -23.33 -34.34 -0.88
C GLY A 177 -24.16 -33.50 -1.87
N THR A 178 -24.80 -32.44 -1.38
CA THR A 178 -25.72 -31.58 -2.16
C THR A 178 -25.18 -30.17 -2.39
N LEU A 179 -23.98 -29.84 -1.88
CA LEU A 179 -23.39 -28.51 -1.98
C LEU A 179 -23.29 -28.03 -3.45
N ALA A 180 -22.86 -28.91 -4.37
CA ALA A 180 -22.81 -28.64 -5.80
C ALA A 180 -24.19 -28.34 -6.44
N SER A 181 -25.29 -28.73 -5.79
CA SER A 181 -26.66 -28.45 -6.21
C SER A 181 -27.26 -27.19 -5.59
N MET A 182 -26.48 -26.45 -4.78
CA MET A 182 -26.91 -25.22 -4.09
C MET A 182 -26.09 -23.98 -4.51
N PRO A 183 -26.00 -23.64 -5.82
CA PRO A 183 -25.26 -22.45 -6.26
C PRO A 183 -25.81 -21.15 -5.67
N GLY A 184 -27.10 -21.11 -5.33
CA GLY A 184 -27.73 -19.97 -4.67
C GLY A 184 -27.21 -19.69 -3.26
N LEU A 185 -26.73 -20.71 -2.54
CA LEU A 185 -26.16 -20.53 -1.20
C LEU A 185 -24.81 -19.81 -1.25
N LEU A 186 -23.93 -20.22 -2.17
CA LEU A 186 -22.62 -19.60 -2.36
C LEU A 186 -22.75 -18.17 -2.88
N GLU A 187 -23.69 -17.93 -3.79
CA GLU A 187 -23.97 -16.57 -4.26
C GLU A 187 -24.55 -15.70 -3.15
N GLN A 188 -25.42 -16.25 -2.29
CA GLN A 188 -25.95 -15.53 -1.15
C GLN A 188 -24.85 -15.15 -0.16
N ILE A 189 -23.86 -16.03 0.09
CA ILE A 189 -22.69 -15.72 0.93
C ILE A 189 -21.86 -14.57 0.34
N ARG A 190 -21.66 -14.55 -0.99
CA ARG A 190 -20.89 -13.48 -1.66
C ARG A 190 -21.51 -12.09 -1.54
N VAL A 191 -22.83 -12.00 -1.49
CA VAL A 191 -23.55 -10.73 -1.54
C VAL A 191 -24.17 -10.32 -0.20
N ASP A 192 -24.04 -11.14 0.85
CA ASP A 192 -24.60 -10.82 2.17
C ASP A 192 -23.73 -9.80 2.90
N ALA A 193 -24.11 -8.53 2.79
CA ALA A 193 -23.45 -7.40 3.44
C ALA A 193 -23.49 -7.44 4.98
N ARG A 194 -24.10 -8.47 5.59
CA ARG A 194 -24.07 -8.69 7.05
C ARG A 194 -22.87 -9.53 7.50
N LEU A 195 -22.14 -10.14 6.57
CA LEU A 195 -20.86 -10.78 6.84
C LEU A 195 -19.78 -9.71 6.92
N ASN A 196 -18.93 -9.79 7.94
CA ASN A 196 -17.81 -8.87 8.11
C ASN A 196 -16.70 -9.17 7.08
N ASP A 197 -15.78 -8.22 6.90
CA ASP A 197 -14.62 -8.38 6.03
C ASP A 197 -13.83 -9.65 6.39
N GLY A 198 -13.78 -10.60 5.44
CA GLY A 198 -13.13 -11.91 5.59
C GLY A 198 -14.06 -13.09 5.94
N GLU A 199 -15.24 -12.85 6.54
CA GLU A 199 -16.17 -13.94 6.91
C GLU A 199 -16.74 -14.65 5.67
N ALA A 200 -17.04 -13.91 4.61
CA ALA A 200 -17.53 -14.47 3.36
C ALA A 200 -16.47 -15.35 2.66
N GLU A 201 -15.21 -14.94 2.70
CA GLU A 201 -14.09 -15.66 2.09
C GLU A 201 -13.82 -16.97 2.83
N GLU A 202 -13.86 -16.94 4.17
CA GLU A 202 -13.68 -18.13 5.00
C GLU A 202 -14.78 -19.17 4.76
N LEU A 203 -16.05 -18.74 4.64
CA LEU A 203 -17.17 -19.63 4.30
C LEU A 203 -17.06 -20.21 2.89
N LEU A 204 -16.59 -19.41 1.92
CA LEU A 204 -16.37 -19.87 0.56
C LEU A 204 -15.19 -20.85 0.47
N ALA A 205 -14.14 -20.63 1.25
CA ALA A 205 -13.01 -21.56 1.37
C ALA A 205 -13.46 -22.88 2.00
N LEU A 206 -14.27 -22.84 3.06
CA LEU A 206 -14.86 -24.03 3.68
C LEU A 206 -15.70 -24.83 2.70
N ALA A 207 -16.45 -24.15 1.82
CA ALA A 207 -17.24 -24.77 0.77
C ALA A 207 -16.40 -25.37 -0.38
N ALA A 208 -15.16 -24.88 -0.59
CA ALA A 208 -14.29 -25.31 -1.68
C ALA A 208 -13.42 -26.53 -1.34
N ASP A 209 -13.28 -26.90 -0.07
CA ASP A 209 -12.45 -28.01 0.42
C ASP A 209 -13.09 -29.40 0.17
N GLU A 210 -13.60 -29.63 -1.05
CA GLU A 210 -13.98 -30.97 -1.53
C GLU A 210 -12.76 -31.68 -2.13
N GLU A 211 -11.81 -32.10 -1.30
CA GLU A 211 -10.85 -33.12 -1.72
C GLU A 211 -11.41 -34.53 -1.48
N SER A 212 -11.83 -35.17 -2.58
CA SER A 212 -11.84 -36.63 -2.86
C SER A 212 -13.19 -37.38 -2.89
N ALA A 213 -13.79 -37.50 -4.09
CA ALA A 213 -14.39 -38.73 -4.66
C ALA A 213 -14.82 -38.55 -6.15
N PRO A 214 -14.92 -39.61 -6.98
CA PRO A 214 -14.38 -39.59 -8.33
C PRO A 214 -15.32 -39.23 -9.49
N VAL A 215 -14.70 -38.53 -10.45
CA VAL A 215 -14.93 -38.40 -11.91
C VAL A 215 -16.00 -39.30 -12.54
N ILE A 216 -17.00 -38.66 -13.15
CA ILE A 216 -17.68 -39.11 -14.38
C ILE A 216 -17.80 -37.91 -15.34
N GLU A 217 -17.10 -37.94 -16.47
CA GLU A 217 -17.23 -37.00 -17.60
C GLU A 217 -18.46 -37.35 -18.50
N PRO A 218 -18.78 -36.58 -19.57
CA PRO A 218 -19.45 -35.27 -19.60
C PRO A 218 -20.74 -35.33 -20.47
N PRO A 219 -21.45 -34.21 -20.71
CA PRO A 219 -21.31 -33.63 -22.05
C PRO A 219 -21.39 -32.09 -22.16
N ALA A 220 -20.57 -31.57 -23.08
CA ALA A 220 -20.86 -30.53 -24.07
C ALA A 220 -21.36 -29.13 -23.62
N ALA A 221 -20.43 -28.17 -23.77
CA ALA A 221 -20.58 -26.87 -24.44
C ALA A 221 -21.69 -25.91 -23.98
N VAL A 222 -21.28 -24.90 -23.19
CA VAL A 222 -21.80 -23.53 -23.21
C VAL A 222 -20.61 -22.58 -23.03
N ALA A 223 -20.19 -21.92 -24.11
CA ALA A 223 -20.42 -20.49 -24.36
C ALA A 223 -19.49 -19.59 -23.52
N SER A 224 -18.44 -19.08 -24.19
CA SER A 224 -17.56 -18.02 -23.73
C SER A 224 -18.37 -16.81 -23.25
N THR A 225 -18.32 -16.51 -21.96
CA THR A 225 -18.84 -15.25 -21.41
C THR A 225 -17.80 -14.17 -21.67
N THR A 226 -18.09 -13.34 -22.66
CA THR A 226 -17.52 -12.00 -22.85
C THR A 226 -17.56 -11.21 -21.54
N SER A 227 -16.43 -10.64 -21.14
CA SER A 227 -16.31 -9.75 -19.97
C SER A 227 -17.40 -8.66 -19.99
N PRO A 228 -18.14 -8.44 -18.90
CA PRO A 228 -19.27 -7.48 -18.86
C PRO A 228 -18.85 -6.01 -18.76
N LEU A 229 -17.55 -5.70 -18.68
CA LEU A 229 -17.02 -4.34 -18.55
C LEU A 229 -16.50 -3.82 -19.89
N SER A 230 -16.83 -2.57 -20.22
CA SER A 230 -16.41 -1.93 -21.47
C SER A 230 -14.90 -1.74 -21.52
N ASP A 231 -14.29 -1.95 -22.70
CA ASP A 231 -12.85 -1.71 -22.96
C ASP A 231 -12.37 -0.32 -22.49
N GLU A 232 -13.26 0.68 -22.49
CA GLU A 232 -12.98 2.04 -22.02
C GLU A 232 -12.70 2.12 -20.51
N ILE A 233 -13.36 1.30 -19.70
CA ILE A 233 -13.09 1.20 -18.25
C ILE A 233 -11.76 0.48 -18.04
N MET A 234 -11.53 -0.61 -18.77
CA MET A 234 -10.27 -1.38 -18.69
C MET A 234 -9.05 -0.51 -19.02
N GLN A 235 -9.19 0.37 -20.01
CA GLN A 235 -8.11 1.25 -20.45
C GLN A 235 -7.78 2.36 -19.44
N LYS A 236 -8.72 2.77 -18.57
CA LYS A 236 -8.45 3.72 -17.48
C LYS A 236 -7.47 3.17 -16.45
N TYR A 237 -7.56 1.88 -16.13
CA TYR A 237 -6.63 1.24 -15.20
C TYR A 237 -5.23 1.09 -15.80
N ILE A 238 -5.11 0.95 -17.11
CA ILE A 238 -3.81 0.96 -17.79
C ILE A 238 -3.14 2.35 -17.69
N ALA A 239 -3.93 3.43 -17.77
CA ALA A 239 -3.46 4.81 -17.78
C ALA A 239 -2.62 5.20 -16.54
N ILE A 240 -2.74 4.44 -15.45
CA ILE A 240 -1.96 4.63 -14.22
C ILE A 240 -0.46 4.35 -14.46
N ALA A 241 -0.12 3.39 -15.33
CA ALA A 241 1.27 3.00 -15.59
C ALA A 241 1.70 3.13 -17.06
N ALA A 242 0.76 3.24 -18.01
CA ALA A 242 1.05 3.40 -19.42
C ALA A 242 -0.09 4.15 -20.14
N ASP A 243 0.23 4.99 -21.14
CA ASP A 243 -0.79 5.75 -21.87
C ASP A 243 -1.88 4.88 -22.55
N SER A 244 -1.62 3.59 -22.76
CA SER A 244 -2.54 2.65 -23.45
C SER A 244 -2.07 1.21 -23.31
N ILE A 245 -2.95 0.24 -23.57
CA ILE A 245 -2.61 -1.20 -23.56
C ILE A 245 -1.56 -1.57 -24.62
N GLU A 246 -1.52 -0.86 -25.74
CA GLU A 246 -0.51 -1.02 -26.79
C GLU A 246 0.87 -0.52 -26.36
N LYS A 247 0.91 0.47 -25.45
CA LYS A 247 2.14 1.03 -24.89
C LYS A 247 2.55 0.40 -23.56
N LEU A 248 1.73 -0.49 -23.00
CA LEU A 248 2.06 -1.20 -21.77
C LEU A 248 3.35 -1.99 -21.97
N ARG A 249 4.37 -1.68 -21.17
CA ARG A 249 5.63 -2.40 -21.15
C ARG A 249 5.54 -3.53 -20.14
N ARG A 250 6.36 -4.55 -20.37
CA ARG A 250 6.52 -5.71 -19.48
C ARG A 250 6.72 -5.31 -18.02
N ILE A 251 7.60 -4.34 -17.75
CA ILE A 251 7.91 -3.86 -16.39
C ILE A 251 6.74 -3.14 -15.72
N ASP A 252 5.79 -2.61 -16.51
CA ASP A 252 4.65 -1.84 -16.01
C ASP A 252 3.44 -2.76 -15.70
N VAL A 253 3.49 -4.06 -16.06
CA VAL A 253 2.39 -5.02 -15.84
C VAL A 253 2.08 -5.17 -14.35
N TYR A 254 3.11 -5.28 -13.50
CA TYR A 254 2.94 -5.34 -12.04
C TYR A 254 2.21 -4.10 -11.51
N ARG A 255 2.69 -2.90 -11.87
CA ARG A 255 2.12 -1.63 -11.38
C ARG A 255 0.64 -1.48 -11.75
N VAL A 256 0.25 -1.92 -12.95
CA VAL A 256 -1.16 -1.91 -13.37
C VAL A 256 -2.03 -2.86 -12.54
N LEU A 257 -1.53 -4.06 -12.24
CA LEU A 257 -2.28 -5.06 -11.49
C LEU A 257 -2.32 -4.77 -9.98
N ASP A 258 -1.27 -4.13 -9.46
CA ASP A 258 -1.13 -3.72 -8.07
C ASP A 258 -1.95 -2.46 -7.74
N ALA A 259 -1.98 -1.49 -8.67
CA ALA A 259 -2.77 -0.27 -8.52
C ALA A 259 -4.29 -0.48 -8.56
N LEU A 260 -4.76 -1.73 -8.71
CA LEU A 260 -6.17 -2.07 -8.66
C LEU A 260 -6.58 -2.38 -7.21
N PRO A 261 -7.30 -1.48 -6.52
CA PRO A 261 -7.79 -1.75 -5.19
C PRO A 261 -8.82 -2.89 -5.22
N ALA A 262 -8.81 -3.71 -4.17
CA ALA A 262 -9.72 -4.85 -4.03
C ALA A 262 -11.20 -4.42 -3.96
N ASP A 263 -11.46 -3.26 -3.34
CA ASP A 263 -12.77 -2.62 -3.29
C ASP A 263 -12.82 -1.43 -4.27
N ASN A 264 -12.91 -1.74 -5.57
CA ASN A 264 -13.13 -0.69 -6.57
C ASN A 264 -14.62 -0.54 -6.92
N PRO A 265 -15.10 0.70 -7.11
CA PRO A 265 -16.51 0.97 -7.37
C PRO A 265 -16.99 0.41 -8.72
N ASP A 266 -16.07 0.05 -9.61
CA ASP A 266 -16.35 -0.51 -10.93
C ASP A 266 -16.49 -2.05 -10.92
N GLY A 267 -16.30 -2.72 -9.77
CA GLY A 267 -16.44 -4.17 -9.61
C GLY A 267 -15.43 -4.99 -10.42
N MET A 268 -14.28 -4.40 -10.71
CA MET A 268 -13.23 -4.95 -11.56
C MET A 268 -12.23 -5.73 -10.73
N THR A 269 -12.08 -7.03 -11.00
CA THR A 269 -11.08 -7.82 -10.27
C THR A 269 -9.73 -7.81 -10.98
N ARG A 270 -8.66 -8.05 -10.22
CA ARG A 270 -7.31 -8.19 -10.76
C ARG A 270 -7.24 -9.30 -11.80
N ALA A 271 -7.90 -10.42 -11.54
CA ALA A 271 -8.09 -11.52 -12.48
C ALA A 271 -8.74 -11.08 -13.81
N MET A 272 -9.76 -10.22 -13.77
CA MET A 272 -10.40 -9.70 -14.98
C MET A 272 -9.46 -8.81 -15.79
N LEU A 273 -8.70 -7.94 -15.13
CA LEU A 273 -7.71 -7.08 -15.77
C LEU A 273 -6.56 -7.90 -16.37
N ALA A 274 -6.02 -8.86 -15.62
CA ALA A 274 -4.98 -9.78 -16.09
C ALA A 274 -5.42 -10.57 -17.33
N THR A 275 -6.64 -11.10 -17.31
CA THR A 275 -7.24 -11.81 -18.46
C THR A 275 -7.36 -10.89 -19.68
N TRP A 276 -7.79 -9.64 -19.47
CA TRP A 276 -7.93 -8.66 -20.55
C TRP A 276 -6.59 -8.26 -21.16
N ILE A 277 -5.57 -8.00 -20.33
CA ILE A 277 -4.20 -7.70 -20.78
C ILE A 277 -3.64 -8.88 -21.58
N ALA A 278 -3.74 -10.11 -21.07
CA ALA A 278 -3.25 -11.31 -21.75
C ALA A 278 -3.97 -11.56 -23.10
N THR A 279 -5.25 -11.20 -23.19
CA THR A 279 -6.05 -11.34 -24.43
C THR A 279 -5.68 -10.29 -25.47
N LYS A 280 -5.50 -9.02 -25.06
CA LYS A 280 -5.17 -7.91 -25.97
C LYS A 280 -3.70 -7.87 -26.37
N ARG A 281 -2.81 -8.29 -25.47
CA ARG A 281 -1.35 -8.32 -25.63
C ARG A 281 -0.83 -9.73 -25.31
N PRO A 282 -1.01 -10.70 -26.23
CA PRO A 282 -0.54 -12.08 -26.03
C PRO A 282 0.98 -12.18 -25.86
N ASP A 283 1.73 -11.17 -26.33
CA ASP A 283 3.18 -11.03 -26.10
C ASP A 283 3.52 -10.77 -24.62
N LEU A 284 2.60 -10.21 -23.85
CA LEU A 284 2.72 -10.00 -22.40
C LEU A 284 2.11 -11.12 -21.57
N ALA A 285 1.40 -12.09 -22.18
CA ALA A 285 0.67 -13.12 -21.44
C ALA A 285 1.55 -13.92 -20.47
N LYS A 286 2.81 -14.20 -20.86
CA LYS A 286 3.76 -14.86 -19.97
C LYS A 286 4.05 -14.03 -18.71
N GLU A 287 4.28 -12.73 -18.90
CA GLU A 287 4.67 -11.81 -17.82
C GLU A 287 3.50 -11.55 -16.88
N VAL A 288 2.29 -11.43 -17.43
CA VAL A 288 1.05 -11.39 -16.64
C VAL A 288 0.90 -12.67 -15.82
N THR A 289 1.24 -13.83 -16.39
CA THR A 289 1.17 -15.11 -15.67
C THR A 289 2.20 -15.22 -14.57
N ASP A 290 3.45 -14.84 -14.85
CA ASP A 290 4.54 -14.87 -13.88
C ASP A 290 4.21 -13.91 -12.72
N VAL A 291 3.76 -12.69 -13.00
CA VAL A 291 3.34 -11.69 -11.99
C VAL A 291 2.14 -12.16 -11.18
N MET A 292 1.08 -12.68 -11.81
CA MET A 292 -0.09 -13.18 -11.09
C MET A 292 0.24 -14.38 -10.19
N ALA A 293 1.17 -15.25 -10.61
CA ALA A 293 1.57 -16.41 -9.83
C ALA A 293 2.53 -16.06 -8.67
N GLU A 294 3.39 -15.05 -8.84
CA GLU A 294 4.37 -14.63 -7.84
C GLU A 294 3.74 -13.75 -6.75
N GLU A 295 2.95 -12.75 -7.15
CA GLU A 295 2.44 -11.72 -6.23
C GLU A 295 1.07 -12.10 -5.63
N TRP A 296 0.25 -12.83 -6.39
CA TRP A 296 -1.12 -13.18 -5.98
C TRP A 296 -1.45 -14.67 -6.17
N PRO A 297 -0.66 -15.59 -5.57
CA PRO A 297 -0.90 -17.03 -5.70
C PRO A 297 -2.27 -17.47 -5.16
N GLY A 298 -2.88 -16.70 -4.26
CA GLY A 298 -4.21 -16.94 -3.70
C GLY A 298 -5.38 -16.66 -4.66
N ASP A 299 -5.18 -15.86 -5.71
CA ASP A 299 -6.24 -15.49 -6.66
C ASP A 299 -6.60 -16.65 -7.62
N ALA A 300 -5.85 -17.76 -7.57
CA ALA A 300 -6.01 -18.96 -8.40
C ALA A 300 -6.19 -18.66 -9.90
N TRP A 301 -5.62 -17.55 -10.36
CA TRP A 301 -5.78 -17.08 -11.73
C TRP A 301 -4.97 -17.95 -12.69
N ALA A 302 -5.60 -18.30 -13.82
CA ALA A 302 -4.94 -19.02 -14.91
C ALA A 302 -5.13 -18.24 -16.21
N ALA A 303 -4.04 -18.15 -16.99
CA ALA A 303 -4.09 -17.49 -18.28
C ALA A 303 -5.15 -18.14 -19.19
N PRO A 304 -5.96 -17.34 -19.92
CA PRO A 304 -6.90 -17.89 -20.88
C PRO A 304 -6.14 -18.70 -21.93
N ALA A 305 -6.67 -19.88 -22.29
CA ALA A 305 -6.04 -20.76 -23.26
C ALA A 305 -5.78 -19.97 -24.55
N ALA A 306 -4.50 -19.78 -24.89
CA ALA A 306 -4.11 -19.08 -26.09
C ALA A 306 -4.73 -19.81 -27.30
N GLU A 307 -5.66 -19.15 -28.01
CA GLU A 307 -6.02 -19.63 -29.33
C GLU A 307 -4.75 -19.74 -30.16
N PRO A 308 -4.54 -20.84 -30.92
CA PRO A 308 -3.28 -21.10 -31.58
C PRO A 308 -2.93 -19.93 -32.48
N ALA A 309 -1.79 -19.31 -32.17
CA ALA A 309 -1.28 -18.12 -32.84
C ALA A 309 -1.42 -18.26 -34.36
N VAL A 310 -2.27 -17.44 -34.96
CA VAL A 310 -2.19 -17.17 -36.39
C VAL A 310 -0.84 -16.49 -36.59
N THR A 311 0.12 -17.23 -37.12
CA THR A 311 1.38 -16.69 -37.58
C THR A 311 1.06 -15.68 -38.67
N VAL A 312 1.09 -14.40 -38.31
CA VAL A 312 0.92 -13.28 -39.25
C VAL A 312 2.12 -13.33 -40.20
N THR A 313 1.93 -13.98 -41.34
CA THR A 313 2.86 -14.02 -42.47
C THR A 313 2.39 -13.10 -43.62
N ASP A 314 1.75 -11.97 -43.28
CA ASP A 314 1.38 -10.96 -44.27
C ASP A 314 2.30 -9.73 -44.11
N PRO A 315 2.93 -9.23 -45.20
CA PRO A 315 3.88 -8.13 -45.13
C PRO A 315 3.18 -6.82 -44.74
N LEU A 316 3.78 -6.09 -43.80
CA LEU A 316 3.32 -4.80 -43.30
C LEU A 316 3.02 -3.80 -44.45
N PRO A 317 1.96 -2.99 -44.35
CA PRO A 317 1.72 -1.88 -45.28
C PRO A 317 2.83 -0.83 -45.14
N GLU A 318 3.38 -0.41 -46.27
CA GLU A 318 4.38 0.67 -46.35
C GLU A 318 3.81 1.95 -45.72
N GLY A 319 4.41 2.42 -44.61
CA GLY A 319 4.09 3.73 -44.05
C GLY A 319 4.22 3.89 -42.53
N VAL A 320 4.33 2.80 -41.75
CA VAL A 320 4.62 2.92 -40.32
C VAL A 320 6.13 2.86 -40.12
N THR A 321 6.76 4.02 -39.92
CA THR A 321 8.13 4.10 -39.44
C THR A 321 8.18 3.55 -38.02
N VAL A 322 8.47 2.26 -37.89
CA VAL A 322 9.06 1.69 -36.68
C VAL A 322 10.24 2.59 -36.34
N VAL A 323 10.21 3.29 -35.20
CA VAL A 323 11.41 3.95 -34.68
C VAL A 323 12.38 2.80 -34.44
N PRO A 324 13.44 2.65 -35.25
CA PRO A 324 14.36 1.55 -35.06
C PRO A 324 14.97 1.70 -33.67
N PRO A 325 15.29 0.59 -32.97
CA PRO A 325 16.15 0.67 -31.80
C PRO A 325 17.36 1.51 -32.19
N ILE A 326 17.64 2.57 -31.42
CA ILE A 326 18.84 3.37 -31.63
C ILE A 326 19.98 2.37 -31.58
N ALA A 327 20.64 2.16 -32.72
CA ALA A 327 21.74 1.22 -32.77
C ALA A 327 22.74 1.65 -31.69
N PRO A 328 23.29 0.73 -30.87
CA PRO A 328 24.23 1.04 -29.77
C PRO A 328 25.40 1.94 -30.17
N ALA A 329 25.65 2.12 -31.48
CA ALA A 329 26.74 2.87 -32.05
C ALA A 329 26.47 4.38 -32.25
N GLU A 330 25.26 4.92 -32.07
CA GLU A 330 25.01 6.33 -32.43
C GLU A 330 25.27 7.36 -31.32
N ASN A 331 25.32 6.96 -30.05
CA ASN A 331 25.69 7.89 -28.99
C ASN A 331 27.21 7.88 -28.79
N GLY A 332 27.88 8.91 -29.30
CA GLY A 332 29.34 9.08 -29.23
C GLY A 332 29.91 9.10 -27.80
N ASN A 333 29.07 9.21 -26.78
CA ASN A 333 29.47 9.18 -25.37
C ASN A 333 29.47 7.78 -24.75
N ARG A 334 28.99 6.75 -25.46
CA ARG A 334 28.81 5.39 -24.90
C ARG A 334 30.07 4.84 -24.23
N ALA A 335 31.22 5.01 -24.88
CA ALA A 335 32.48 4.55 -24.34
C ALA A 335 32.86 5.29 -23.05
N ALA A 336 32.66 6.61 -23.00
CA ALA A 336 32.95 7.42 -21.83
C ALA A 336 32.00 7.11 -20.67
N ASP A 337 30.73 6.84 -20.96
CA ASP A 337 29.74 6.47 -19.94
C ASP A 337 30.00 5.07 -19.38
N LEU A 338 30.35 4.09 -20.22
CA LEU A 338 30.82 2.78 -19.75
C LEU A 338 32.07 2.89 -18.88
N ASP A 339 33.04 3.71 -19.27
CA ASP A 339 34.26 3.93 -18.50
C ASP A 339 33.94 4.57 -17.15
N PHE A 340 33.03 5.55 -17.12
CA PHE A 340 32.53 6.13 -15.87
C PHE A 340 31.87 5.08 -14.96
N LEU A 341 30.94 4.28 -15.47
CA LEU A 341 30.26 3.24 -14.68
C LEU A 341 31.26 2.21 -14.13
N LYS A 342 32.24 1.79 -14.94
CA LYS A 342 33.32 0.90 -14.48
C LYS A 342 34.16 1.54 -13.39
N SER A 343 34.42 2.85 -13.48
CA SER A 343 35.12 3.60 -12.44
C SER A 343 34.35 3.69 -11.12
N VAL A 344 33.01 3.81 -11.18
CA VAL A 344 32.10 3.73 -10.01
C VAL A 344 32.19 2.33 -9.40
N THR A 345 31.99 1.27 -10.21
CA THR A 345 32.05 -0.11 -9.73
C THR A 345 33.38 -0.43 -9.05
N ALA A 346 34.49 0.02 -9.65
CA ALA A 346 35.84 -0.14 -9.10
C ALA A 346 36.17 0.81 -7.92
N GLN A 347 35.26 1.71 -7.53
CA GLN A 347 35.45 2.72 -6.49
C GLN A 347 36.73 3.56 -6.70
N THR A 348 37.03 3.87 -7.97
CA THR A 348 38.24 4.63 -8.36
C THR A 348 38.00 6.13 -8.46
N ILE A 349 36.75 6.55 -8.35
CA ILE A 349 36.33 7.94 -8.27
C ILE A 349 35.90 8.26 -6.84
N ASP A 350 35.82 9.56 -6.53
CA ASP A 350 35.23 10.01 -5.28
C ASP A 350 33.73 9.70 -5.29
N MET A 351 33.34 8.70 -4.51
CA MET A 351 31.95 8.23 -4.41
C MET A 351 31.05 9.23 -3.66
N MET A 352 31.64 10.18 -2.95
CA MET A 352 30.93 11.28 -2.27
C MET A 352 30.85 12.54 -3.13
N ALA A 353 31.43 12.52 -4.34
CA ALA A 353 31.33 13.66 -5.24
C ALA A 353 29.88 13.91 -5.66
N ASP A 354 29.48 15.17 -5.62
CA ASP A 354 28.16 15.61 -6.09
C ASP A 354 27.93 15.15 -7.54
N GLY A 355 26.74 14.58 -7.78
CA GLY A 355 26.30 14.18 -9.13
C GLY A 355 26.70 12.77 -9.58
N VAL A 356 27.36 11.95 -8.74
CA VAL A 356 27.62 10.53 -9.10
C VAL A 356 26.31 9.77 -9.30
N ALA A 357 25.36 9.90 -8.37
CA ALA A 357 24.05 9.25 -8.47
C ALA A 357 23.25 9.73 -9.70
N GLU A 358 23.15 11.05 -9.89
CA GLU A 358 22.47 11.65 -11.04
C GLU A 358 23.10 11.21 -12.37
N ARG A 359 24.42 11.08 -12.44
CA ARG A 359 25.11 10.62 -13.64
C ARG A 359 24.87 9.14 -13.94
N ILE A 360 24.74 8.28 -12.93
CA ILE A 360 24.37 6.87 -13.10
C ILE A 360 22.95 6.77 -13.67
N GLU A 361 21.99 7.52 -13.11
CA GLU A 361 20.61 7.56 -13.57
C GLU A 361 20.48 8.12 -14.99
N THR A 362 21.15 9.24 -15.27
CA THR A 362 21.19 9.86 -16.60
C THR A 362 21.75 8.90 -17.64
N THR A 363 22.77 8.11 -17.27
CA THR A 363 23.34 7.09 -18.16
C THR A 363 22.31 6.03 -18.49
N LEU A 364 21.54 5.52 -17.52
CA LEU A 364 20.49 4.54 -17.80
C LEU A 364 19.43 5.06 -18.79
N GLY A 365 18.99 6.31 -18.62
CA GLY A 365 18.02 6.94 -19.51
C GLY A 365 18.54 7.19 -20.94
N ALA A 366 19.85 7.36 -21.10
CA ALA A 366 20.48 7.65 -22.40
C ALA A 366 20.64 6.41 -23.32
N TYR A 367 20.54 5.19 -22.78
CA TYR A 367 20.78 3.95 -23.54
C TYR A 367 19.67 2.89 -23.32
N PRO A 368 18.41 3.20 -23.64
CA PRO A 368 17.32 2.23 -23.48
C PRO A 368 17.54 1.00 -24.38
N GLY A 369 17.60 -0.19 -23.77
CA GLY A 369 17.79 -1.46 -24.48
C GLY A 369 19.24 -1.83 -24.76
N ASP A 370 20.22 -1.06 -24.27
CA ASP A 370 21.64 -1.45 -24.31
C ASP A 370 21.97 -2.36 -23.13
N THR A 371 21.94 -3.67 -23.37
CA THR A 371 22.15 -4.68 -22.33
C THR A 371 23.50 -4.58 -21.61
N GLU A 372 24.55 -4.05 -22.26
CA GLU A 372 25.86 -3.88 -21.63
C GLU A 372 25.85 -2.70 -20.66
N ILE A 373 25.27 -1.57 -21.07
CA ILE A 373 25.09 -0.40 -20.19
C ILE A 373 24.19 -0.79 -19.01
N GLU A 374 23.05 -1.42 -19.25
CA GLU A 374 22.10 -1.82 -18.20
C GLU A 374 22.76 -2.76 -17.16
N ALA A 375 23.56 -3.72 -17.61
CA ALA A 375 24.32 -4.59 -16.71
C ALA A 375 25.35 -3.80 -15.88
N THR A 376 26.09 -2.90 -16.52
CA THR A 376 27.13 -2.10 -15.85
C THR A 376 26.54 -1.08 -14.88
N VAL A 377 25.39 -0.48 -15.20
CA VAL A 377 24.65 0.42 -14.28
C VAL A 377 24.23 -0.33 -13.03
N ARG A 378 23.69 -1.55 -13.16
CA ARG A 378 23.28 -2.37 -12.01
C ARG A 378 24.45 -2.64 -11.05
N GLU A 379 25.62 -2.97 -11.60
CA GLU A 379 26.85 -3.16 -10.80
C GLU A 379 27.33 -1.85 -10.15
N ALA A 380 27.28 -0.74 -10.88
CA ALA A 380 27.68 0.57 -10.38
C ALA A 380 26.77 1.05 -9.23
N VAL A 381 25.45 0.89 -9.35
CA VAL A 381 24.47 1.20 -8.29
C VAL A 381 24.75 0.36 -7.05
N ALA A 382 24.94 -0.95 -7.20
CA ALA A 382 25.23 -1.82 -6.06
C ALA A 382 26.52 -1.41 -5.32
N SER A 383 27.59 -1.07 -6.06
CA SER A 383 28.85 -0.60 -5.47
C SER A 383 28.68 0.77 -4.79
N TYR A 384 27.91 1.67 -5.39
CA TYR A 384 27.60 2.99 -4.82
C TYR A 384 26.82 2.87 -3.51
N THR A 385 25.75 2.08 -3.48
CA THR A 385 24.93 1.86 -2.28
C THR A 385 25.74 1.20 -1.15
N ASP A 386 26.57 0.20 -1.46
CA ASP A 386 27.46 -0.44 -0.47
C ASP A 386 28.46 0.58 0.12
N HIS A 387 29.04 1.44 -0.72
CA HIS A 387 29.94 2.50 -0.28
C HIS A 387 29.24 3.49 0.65
N MET A 388 28.07 4.01 0.25
CA MET A 388 27.30 4.98 1.05
C MET A 388 26.86 4.39 2.39
N THR A 389 26.43 3.12 2.40
CA THR A 389 26.05 2.42 3.64
C THR A 389 27.22 2.32 4.61
N LYS A 390 28.42 1.97 4.11
CA LYS A 390 29.64 1.91 4.93
C LYS A 390 30.09 3.29 5.41
N ALA A 391 29.94 4.31 4.58
CA ALA A 391 30.31 5.68 4.93
C ALA A 391 29.40 6.29 6.01
N ILE A 392 28.11 5.94 6.02
CA ILE A 392 27.16 6.38 7.05
C ILE A 392 27.39 5.64 8.38
N GLY A 393 27.82 4.38 8.32
CA GLY A 393 28.07 3.54 9.50
C GLY A 393 29.42 3.72 10.19
N ALA A 394 30.33 4.53 9.62
CA ALA A 394 31.69 4.78 10.13
C ALA A 394 31.80 6.19 10.71
#